data_AF-A0A8T0V6D9-F1
#
_entry.id   AF-A0A8T0V6D9-F1
#
_cell.length_a   1.000
_cell.length_b   1.000
_cell.length_c   1.000
_cell.angle_alpha   90.00
_cell.angle_beta   90.00
_cell.angle_gamma   90.00
#
_symmetry.space_group_name_H-M   'P 1'
#
loop_
_entity.id
_entity.type
_entity.pdbx_description
1 polymer ?
#
loop_
_entity_poly.entity_id
_entity_poly.type
_entity_poly.pdbx_seq_one_letter_code
_entity_poly.pdbx_strand_id
1 'polypeptide(L)'
;MALDLSSLEMVALLETPTGFAFFHVYENLCKGPKNLWSWFINDEVADNVIFLLEFIKFEDKSVAWKSGGPGLLLTRAIKKYCGKSIQLIVGDVELRGVIKSNLNVKCFENEDVIFELMWGLKHVLSYYVRQERGNITLEYRLPLSQGLKDCMSKYEVIIPTEAIDRTFVGCASALHRCDVLLEHYRKRLPEICEPFLPGIREIVNGDIPYAEVVAKILTPDRVQDCNPFEGLSDDVVKKIKDVAANNAGKKVDRAKHRLIYGIARDVRKFPGYRTDLLQTLKSLADKRSGRQKRSQTEILNGQAAKMDTVLVLMLMVYA
;
A
#
# COMPACT_ATOMS: atom_id res chain seq x y z
N MET A 1 -17.40 -6.02 21.41
CA MET A 1 -16.84 -7.35 21.08
C MET A 1 -15.53 -7.45 21.82
N ALA A 2 -15.34 -8.45 22.70
CA ALA A 2 -14.04 -8.64 23.34
C ALA A 2 -13.02 -9.01 22.26
N LEU A 3 -11.90 -8.30 22.20
CA LEU A 3 -10.79 -8.63 21.30
C LEU A 3 -10.26 -10.01 21.69
N ASP A 4 -10.31 -10.96 20.76
CA ASP A 4 -9.65 -12.24 20.94
C ASP A 4 -8.14 -12.03 20.85
N LEU A 5 -7.47 -12.11 22.01
CA LEU A 5 -6.03 -11.91 22.11
C LEU A 5 -5.24 -13.15 21.67
N SER A 6 -5.90 -14.27 21.38
CA SER A 6 -5.23 -15.52 20.97
C SER A 6 -4.65 -15.48 19.55
N SER A 7 -5.11 -14.55 18.72
CA SER A 7 -4.60 -14.34 17.35
C SER A 7 -3.48 -13.30 17.25
N LEU A 8 -2.99 -12.77 18.37
CA LEU A 8 -1.90 -11.79 18.35
C LEU A 8 -0.57 -12.47 18.00
N GLU A 9 0.05 -12.00 16.93
CA GLU A 9 1.37 -12.48 16.47
C GLU A 9 2.47 -11.49 16.86
N MET A 10 2.25 -10.21 16.55
CA MET A 10 3.17 -9.12 16.85
C MET A 10 2.41 -7.92 17.41
N VAL A 11 3.09 -7.17 18.27
CA VAL A 11 2.58 -5.95 18.89
C VAL A 11 3.61 -4.85 18.75
N ALA A 12 3.20 -3.70 18.25
CA ALA A 12 4.02 -2.49 18.18
C ALA A 12 3.70 -1.54 19.33
N LEU A 13 4.75 -1.10 20.03
CA LEU A 13 4.69 0.00 21.00
C LEU A 13 5.20 1.27 20.34
N LEU A 14 4.28 2.20 20.09
CA LEU A 14 4.57 3.52 19.56
C LEU A 14 4.53 4.56 20.67
N GLU A 15 5.62 5.30 20.87
CA GLU A 15 5.57 6.55 21.64
C GLU A 15 4.87 7.64 20.82
N THR A 16 3.85 8.26 21.39
CA THR A 16 3.06 9.35 20.81
C THR A 16 3.43 10.69 21.46
N PRO A 17 2.96 11.83 20.90
CA PRO A 17 3.21 13.13 21.52
C PRO A 17 2.77 13.19 22.99
N THR A 18 1.61 12.63 23.33
CA THR A 18 1.03 12.68 24.68
C THR A 18 1.00 11.35 25.43
N GLY A 19 1.63 10.29 24.92
CA GLY A 19 1.58 8.99 25.56
C GLY A 19 2.18 7.84 24.76
N PHE A 20 1.55 6.67 24.85
CA PHE A 20 1.99 5.45 24.18
C PHE A 20 0.79 4.69 23.60
N ALA A 21 0.94 4.16 22.39
CA ALA A 21 -0.06 3.37 21.70
C ALA A 21 0.46 1.96 21.41
N PHE A 22 -0.37 0.97 21.68
CA PHE A 22 -0.14 -0.44 21.34
C PHE A 22 -0.96 -0.78 20.11
N PHE A 23 -0.29 -1.28 19.08
CA PHE A 23 -0.93 -1.76 17.86
C PHE A 23 -0.68 -3.24 17.70
N HIS A 24 -1.71 -4.01 17.33
CA HIS A 24 -1.46 -5.30 16.70
C HIS A 24 -0.87 -5.08 15.32
N VAL A 25 0.06 -5.94 14.92
CA VAL A 25 0.68 -5.93 13.60
C VAL A 25 0.64 -7.35 13.05
N TYR A 26 0.14 -7.52 11.83
CA TYR A 26 0.15 -8.82 11.16
C TYR A 26 1.57 -9.16 10.67
N GLU A 27 2.02 -10.41 10.88
CA GLU A 27 3.39 -10.82 10.57
C GLU A 27 3.76 -10.62 9.09
N ASN A 28 2.80 -10.77 8.18
CA ASN A 28 3.00 -10.61 6.75
C ASN A 28 3.55 -9.22 6.37
N LEU A 29 3.22 -8.17 7.14
CA LEU A 29 3.70 -6.82 6.93
C LEU A 29 5.23 -6.72 7.10
N CYS A 30 5.79 -7.50 8.03
CA CYS A 30 7.22 -7.48 8.35
C CYS A 30 8.10 -8.23 7.33
N LYS A 31 7.51 -8.94 6.36
CA LYS A 31 8.25 -9.71 5.34
C LYS A 31 8.77 -8.85 4.18
N GLY A 32 8.36 -7.59 4.05
CA GLY A 32 8.69 -6.72 2.92
C GLY A 32 8.95 -5.25 3.28
N PRO A 33 10.08 -4.93 3.96
CA PRO A 33 10.33 -3.59 4.53
C PRO A 33 10.24 -2.45 3.51
N LYS A 34 10.74 -2.65 2.28
CA LYS A 34 10.84 -1.60 1.25
C LYS A 34 9.51 -0.98 0.82
N ASN A 35 8.41 -1.73 0.95
CA ASN A 35 7.08 -1.30 0.50
C ASN A 35 6.11 -1.06 1.67
N LEU A 36 6.60 -1.17 2.91
CA LEU A 36 5.79 -1.13 4.12
C LEU A 36 5.05 0.21 4.26
N TRP A 37 5.73 1.32 3.98
CA TRP A 37 5.16 2.68 3.98
C TRP A 37 3.86 2.81 3.16
N SER A 38 3.73 2.04 2.06
CA SER A 38 2.59 2.12 1.16
C SER A 38 1.28 1.63 1.79
N TRP A 39 1.34 0.95 2.94
CA TRP A 39 0.16 0.53 3.70
C TRP A 39 -0.37 1.60 4.65
N PHE A 40 0.43 2.64 4.93
CA PHE A 40 0.11 3.67 5.93
C PHE A 40 -0.38 4.95 5.27
N ILE A 41 -1.49 4.86 4.54
CA ILE A 41 -2.10 5.99 3.80
C ILE A 41 -3.26 6.58 4.62
N ASN A 42 -4.24 5.72 4.89
CA ASN A 42 -5.46 6.00 5.65
C ASN A 42 -5.81 4.78 6.51
N ASP A 43 -6.84 4.93 7.33
CA ASP A 43 -7.42 3.84 8.14
C ASP A 43 -7.89 2.67 7.28
N GLU A 44 -8.59 2.92 6.17
CA GLU A 44 -9.10 1.83 5.31
C GLU A 44 -8.03 0.86 4.81
N VAL A 45 -6.84 1.35 4.44
CA VAL A 45 -5.74 0.50 4.00
C VAL A 45 -4.98 -0.08 5.20
N ALA A 46 -4.72 0.74 6.21
CA ALA A 46 -3.92 0.35 7.37
C ALA A 46 -4.63 -0.71 8.24
N ASP A 47 -5.96 -0.70 8.30
CA ASP A 47 -6.77 -1.69 9.05
C ASP A 47 -6.58 -3.14 8.55
N ASN A 48 -6.06 -3.32 7.34
CA ASN A 48 -5.71 -4.65 6.81
C ASN A 48 -4.40 -5.20 7.39
N VAL A 49 -3.56 -4.34 7.99
CA VAL A 49 -2.21 -4.68 8.44
C VAL A 49 -1.92 -4.30 9.90
N ILE A 50 -2.79 -3.49 10.51
CA ILE A 50 -2.72 -3.11 11.92
C ILE A 50 -4.10 -2.89 12.53
N PHE A 51 -4.20 -2.90 13.85
CA PHE A 51 -5.30 -2.23 14.56
C PHE A 51 -4.85 -1.77 15.96
N LEU A 52 -5.50 -0.73 16.50
CA LEU A 52 -5.18 -0.19 17.82
C LEU A 52 -5.70 -1.12 18.92
N LEU A 53 -4.81 -1.54 19.82
CA LEU A 53 -5.13 -2.32 21.02
C LEU A 53 -5.45 -1.40 22.20
N GLU A 54 -4.56 -0.46 22.50
CA GLU A 54 -4.69 0.44 23.65
C GLU A 54 -3.90 1.73 23.43
N PHE A 55 -4.44 2.84 23.92
CA PHE A 55 -3.71 4.10 24.02
C PHE A 55 -3.66 4.51 25.49
N ILE A 56 -2.47 4.83 25.98
CA ILE A 56 -2.21 5.24 27.35
C ILE A 56 -1.66 6.66 27.30
N LYS A 57 -2.47 7.61 27.79
CA LYS A 57 -2.05 9.01 27.92
C LYS A 57 -1.20 9.19 29.16
N PHE A 58 -0.15 10.00 29.06
CA PHE A 58 0.69 10.42 30.17
C PHE A 58 0.70 11.95 30.22
N GLU A 59 0.37 12.52 31.38
CA GLU A 59 0.54 13.97 31.61
C GLU A 59 2.03 14.32 31.75
N ASP A 60 2.78 13.46 32.45
CA ASP A 60 4.22 13.48 32.53
C ASP A 60 4.78 12.18 31.92
N LYS A 61 5.45 12.27 30.76
CA LYS A 61 6.02 11.09 30.09
C LYS A 61 7.23 10.49 30.82
N SER A 62 7.87 11.22 31.74
CA SER A 62 9.04 10.72 32.49
C SER A 62 8.68 9.55 33.43
N VAL A 63 7.41 9.42 33.82
CA VAL A 63 6.92 8.30 34.64
C VAL A 63 6.62 7.06 33.80
N ALA A 64 6.55 7.20 32.47
CA ALA A 64 6.22 6.10 31.58
C ALA A 64 7.35 5.06 31.54
N TRP A 65 8.61 5.50 31.56
CA TRP A 65 9.79 4.65 31.67
C TRP A 65 11.04 5.48 32.01
N LYS A 66 12.06 4.81 32.54
CA LYS A 66 13.40 5.35 32.81
C LYS A 66 14.44 4.24 32.69
N SER A 67 15.71 4.54 32.90
CA SER A 67 16.80 3.55 32.88
C SER A 67 16.53 2.32 33.76
N GLY A 68 15.82 2.50 34.87
CA GLY A 68 15.44 1.43 35.80
C GLY A 68 14.25 0.56 35.38
N GLY A 69 13.59 0.80 34.24
CA GLY A 69 12.45 -0.01 33.79
C GLY A 69 11.29 0.79 33.20
N PRO A 70 10.37 0.11 32.49
CA PRO A 70 9.07 0.68 32.18
C PRO A 70 8.28 0.92 33.47
N GLY A 71 7.54 2.03 33.51
CA GLY A 71 6.63 2.36 34.59
C GLY A 71 5.47 1.37 34.72
N LEU A 72 4.67 1.50 35.78
CA LEU A 72 3.62 0.55 36.12
C LEU A 72 2.59 0.35 35.00
N LEU A 73 2.14 1.44 34.37
CA LEU A 73 1.13 1.39 33.31
C LEU A 73 1.67 0.71 32.04
N LEU A 74 2.88 1.08 31.58
CA LEU A 74 3.51 0.41 30.44
C LEU A 74 3.79 -1.06 30.74
N THR A 75 4.30 -1.38 31.94
CA THR A 75 4.53 -2.78 32.36
C THR A 75 3.25 -3.61 32.30
N ARG A 76 2.14 -3.06 32.81
CA ARG A 76 0.84 -3.75 32.79
C ARG A 76 0.36 -3.99 31.35
N ALA A 77 0.46 -2.98 30.49
CA ALA A 77 0.03 -3.09 29.10
C ALA A 77 0.93 -4.05 28.30
N ILE A 78 2.25 -3.98 28.47
CA ILE A 78 3.19 -4.92 27.84
C ILE A 78 2.87 -6.35 28.28
N LYS A 79 2.69 -6.62 29.57
CA LYS A 79 2.34 -7.97 30.05
C LYS A 79 0.97 -8.45 29.57
N LYS A 80 0.02 -7.52 29.36
CA LYS A 80 -1.32 -7.82 28.84
C LYS A 80 -1.28 -8.26 27.38
N TYR A 81 -0.47 -7.62 26.55
CA TYR A 81 -0.45 -7.86 25.09
C TYR A 81 0.73 -8.68 24.59
N CYS A 82 1.82 -8.77 25.35
CA CYS A 82 3.08 -9.41 24.93
C CYS A 82 3.39 -10.59 25.84
N GLY A 83 2.67 -11.70 25.60
CA GLY A 83 3.02 -13.00 26.17
C GLY A 83 4.33 -13.56 25.60
N LYS A 84 4.72 -14.77 26.03
CA LYS A 84 6.00 -15.39 25.62
C LYS A 84 6.17 -15.60 24.12
N SER A 85 5.08 -15.81 23.39
CA SER A 85 5.08 -16.10 21.95
C SER A 85 4.99 -14.84 21.06
N ILE A 86 4.60 -13.70 21.63
CA ILE A 86 4.30 -12.48 20.87
C ILE A 86 5.55 -11.62 20.77
N GLN A 87 5.89 -11.18 19.55
CA GLN A 87 7.02 -10.28 19.36
C GLN A 87 6.62 -8.82 19.59
N LEU A 88 7.30 -8.15 20.51
CA LEU A 88 7.15 -6.72 20.75
C LEU A 88 8.10 -5.92 19.84
N ILE A 89 7.54 -5.02 19.06
CA ILE A 89 8.24 -4.07 18.20
C ILE A 89 8.31 -2.73 18.94
N VAL A 90 9.52 -2.24 19.18
CA VAL A 90 9.75 -0.94 19.85
C VAL A 90 10.74 -0.15 19.01
N GLY A 91 10.37 1.08 18.65
CA GLY A 91 11.19 1.97 17.84
C GLY A 91 12.39 2.53 18.58
N ASP A 92 12.21 2.91 19.84
CA ASP A 92 13.29 3.46 20.66
C ASP A 92 14.20 2.35 21.19
N VAL A 93 15.49 2.45 20.90
CA VAL A 93 16.50 1.41 21.20
C VAL A 93 16.71 1.27 22.70
N GLU A 94 16.71 2.38 23.45
CA GLU A 94 16.91 2.37 24.90
C GLU A 94 15.72 1.76 25.62
N LEU A 95 14.50 2.22 25.30
CA LEU A 95 13.26 1.66 25.81
C LEU A 95 13.16 0.17 25.51
N ARG A 96 13.50 -0.25 24.29
CA ARG A 96 13.52 -1.66 23.91
C ARG A 96 14.50 -2.46 24.77
N GLY A 97 15.70 -1.92 25.02
CA GLY A 97 16.71 -2.54 25.88
C GLY A 97 16.23 -2.67 27.33
N VAL A 98 15.64 -1.61 27.87
CA VAL A 98 15.06 -1.56 29.21
C VAL A 98 13.90 -2.56 29.35
N ILE A 99 13.03 -2.68 28.35
CA ILE A 99 11.93 -3.65 28.36
C ILE A 99 12.47 -5.09 28.32
N LYS A 100 13.45 -5.39 27.45
CA LYS A 100 14.07 -6.71 27.36
C LYS A 100 14.65 -7.16 28.70
N SER A 101 15.42 -6.30 29.36
CA SER A 101 16.09 -6.63 30.62
C SER A 101 15.13 -6.80 31.80
N ASN A 102 14.00 -6.08 31.81
CA ASN A 102 13.08 -6.07 32.95
C ASN A 102 11.91 -7.05 32.82
N LEU A 103 11.39 -7.29 31.60
CA LEU A 103 10.10 -7.95 31.42
C LEU A 103 10.18 -9.35 30.80
N ASN A 104 11.37 -9.80 30.37
CA ASN A 104 11.58 -11.10 29.71
C ASN A 104 10.60 -11.35 28.54
N VAL A 105 10.36 -10.30 27.75
CA VAL A 105 9.52 -10.35 26.54
C VAL A 105 10.40 -10.48 25.30
N LYS A 106 9.91 -11.21 24.29
CA LYS A 106 10.59 -11.31 23.01
C LYS A 106 10.39 -10.00 22.26
N CYS A 107 11.48 -9.31 21.90
CA CYS A 107 11.37 -8.17 20.99
C CYS A 107 11.80 -8.53 19.58
N PHE A 108 11.24 -7.80 18.63
CA PHE A 108 11.65 -7.82 17.23
C PHE A 108 12.91 -6.97 17.04
N GLU A 109 13.80 -7.37 16.13
CA GLU A 109 15.17 -6.82 16.02
C GLU A 109 15.57 -6.34 14.62
N ASN A 110 14.73 -6.51 13.60
CA ASN A 110 15.04 -6.01 12.26
C ASN A 110 14.80 -4.49 12.21
N GLU A 111 15.88 -3.70 12.28
CA GLU A 111 15.80 -2.23 12.36
C GLU A 111 15.13 -1.58 11.15
N ASP A 112 15.32 -2.10 9.94
CA ASP A 112 14.70 -1.54 8.74
C ASP A 112 13.17 -1.63 8.81
N VAL A 113 12.67 -2.80 9.22
CA VAL A 113 11.23 -3.03 9.40
C VAL A 113 10.69 -2.19 10.56
N ILE A 114 11.42 -2.11 11.68
CA ILE A 114 11.03 -1.30 12.84
C ILE A 114 10.91 0.17 12.43
N PHE A 115 11.91 0.69 11.73
CA PHE A 115 11.95 2.08 11.29
C PHE A 115 10.75 2.41 10.37
N GLU A 116 10.55 1.63 9.32
CA GLU A 116 9.45 1.83 8.36
C GLU A 116 8.09 1.72 9.05
N LEU A 117 7.92 0.75 9.95
CA LEU A 117 6.67 0.55 10.68
C LEU A 117 6.38 1.70 11.63
N MET A 118 7.36 2.14 12.42
CA MET A 118 7.18 3.29 13.32
C MET A 118 6.84 4.54 12.52
N TRP A 119 7.51 4.78 11.38
CA TRP A 119 7.17 5.90 10.50
C TRP A 119 5.72 5.81 10.00
N GLY A 120 5.31 4.64 9.52
CA GLY A 120 3.95 4.40 9.04
C GLY A 120 2.89 4.63 10.12
N LEU A 121 3.09 4.06 11.31
CA LEU A 121 2.21 4.25 12.46
C LEU A 121 2.08 5.73 12.83
N LYS A 122 3.19 6.48 12.87
CA LYS A 122 3.17 7.94 13.10
C LYS A 122 2.39 8.70 12.04
N HIS A 123 2.42 8.24 10.78
CA HIS A 123 1.70 8.87 9.68
C HIS A 123 0.18 8.74 9.84
N VAL A 124 -0.30 7.54 10.21
CA VAL A 124 -1.74 7.25 10.37
C VAL A 124 -2.29 7.45 11.78
N LEU A 125 -1.44 7.73 12.77
CA LEU A 125 -1.80 7.80 14.20
C LEU A 125 -3.10 8.57 14.51
N SER A 126 -3.29 9.72 13.88
CA SER A 126 -4.50 10.57 14.01
C SER A 126 -5.83 9.92 13.64
N TYR A 127 -5.83 8.84 12.83
CA TYR A 127 -7.04 8.06 12.56
C TYR A 127 -7.42 7.20 13.77
N TYR A 128 -6.42 6.63 14.44
CA TYR A 128 -6.57 5.70 15.55
C TYR A 128 -6.69 6.36 16.91
N VAL A 129 -5.91 7.42 17.17
CA VAL A 129 -5.86 8.11 18.46
C VAL A 129 -6.38 9.53 18.30
N ARG A 130 -7.66 9.74 18.64
CA ARG A 130 -8.35 11.04 18.49
C ARG A 130 -7.64 12.17 19.24
N GLN A 131 -7.08 11.85 20.41
CA GLN A 131 -6.36 12.77 21.29
C GLN A 131 -5.12 13.35 20.61
N GLU A 132 -4.53 12.64 19.63
CA GLU A 132 -3.30 13.06 18.96
C GLU A 132 -3.54 13.85 17.67
N ARG A 133 -4.79 13.99 17.21
CA ARG A 133 -5.09 14.69 15.95
C ARG A 133 -4.53 16.10 15.87
N GLY A 134 -4.49 16.82 16.99
CA GLY A 134 -3.94 18.18 17.08
C GLY A 134 -2.44 18.26 17.40
N ASN A 135 -1.79 17.13 17.73
CA ASN A 135 -0.42 17.13 18.26
C ASN A 135 0.61 16.55 17.29
N ILE A 136 0.17 16.00 16.15
CA ILE A 136 1.10 15.40 15.18
C ILE A 136 1.76 16.51 14.35
N THR A 137 3.00 16.80 14.67
CA THR A 137 3.86 17.73 13.94
C THR A 137 4.64 17.03 12.82
N LEU A 138 5.27 17.81 11.94
CA LEU A 138 6.21 17.28 10.94
C LEU A 138 7.41 16.62 11.61
N GLU A 139 7.98 17.25 12.64
CA GLU A 139 9.12 16.74 13.41
C GLU A 139 8.86 15.35 13.99
N TYR A 140 7.65 15.11 14.50
CA TYR A 140 7.28 13.80 15.05
C TYR A 140 7.36 12.67 14.00
N ARG A 141 7.15 12.99 12.72
CA ARG A 141 7.21 12.06 11.58
C ARG A 141 8.59 11.98 10.93
N LEU A 142 9.59 12.68 11.45
CA LEU A 142 10.96 12.62 10.95
C LEU A 142 11.81 11.59 11.73
N PRO A 143 12.86 11.03 11.08
CA PRO A 143 13.20 11.18 9.66
C PRO A 143 12.22 10.43 8.74
N LEU A 144 12.15 10.80 7.46
CA LEU A 144 11.23 10.20 6.50
C LEU A 144 11.58 8.73 6.18
N SER A 145 10.54 7.94 5.92
CA SER A 145 10.62 6.57 5.35
C SER A 145 11.64 6.49 4.22
N GLN A 146 12.51 5.50 4.30
CA GLN A 146 13.52 5.21 3.29
C GLN A 146 12.86 4.57 2.06
N GLY A 147 11.89 3.68 2.27
CA GLY A 147 11.12 3.09 1.16
C GLY A 147 10.39 4.14 0.32
N LEU A 148 9.81 5.17 0.97
CA LEU A 148 9.19 6.30 0.27
C LEU A 148 10.24 7.11 -0.52
N LYS A 149 11.39 7.42 0.08
CA LYS A 149 12.48 8.13 -0.59
C LYS A 149 12.97 7.38 -1.83
N ASP A 150 13.30 6.10 -1.67
CA ASP A 150 13.76 5.23 -2.75
C ASP A 150 12.72 5.18 -3.88
N CYS A 151 11.44 5.08 -3.51
CA CYS A 151 10.35 5.09 -4.47
C CYS A 151 10.28 6.42 -5.24
N MET A 152 10.40 7.57 -4.58
CA MET A 152 10.36 8.87 -5.26
C MET A 152 11.61 9.12 -6.11
N SER A 153 12.78 8.64 -5.67
CA SER A 153 14.02 8.70 -6.45
C SER A 153 13.90 7.95 -7.78
N LYS A 154 13.21 6.79 -7.83
CA LYS A 154 12.90 6.08 -9.08
C LYS A 154 12.15 6.95 -10.10
N TYR A 155 11.35 7.91 -9.63
CA TYR A 155 10.56 8.80 -10.47
C TYR A 155 11.18 10.19 -10.66
N GLU A 156 12.43 10.37 -10.20
CA GLU A 156 13.13 11.66 -10.25
C GLU A 156 12.36 12.78 -9.53
N VAL A 157 11.63 12.41 -8.46
CA VAL A 157 10.92 13.36 -7.61
C VAL A 157 11.77 13.65 -6.37
N ILE A 158 12.25 14.89 -6.27
CA ILE A 158 12.88 15.39 -5.05
C ILE A 158 11.78 15.68 -4.04
N ILE A 159 11.87 15.13 -2.84
CA ILE A 159 10.89 15.31 -1.77
C ILE A 159 11.28 16.54 -0.93
N PRO A 160 10.54 17.66 -0.97
CA PRO A 160 10.63 18.65 0.09
C PRO A 160 10.00 18.06 1.36
N THR A 161 10.64 18.22 2.52
CA THR A 161 10.15 17.71 3.80
C THR A 161 8.72 18.18 4.10
N GLU A 162 8.39 19.42 3.70
CA GLU A 162 7.09 20.07 3.86
C GLU A 162 6.02 19.52 2.90
N ALA A 163 6.41 18.76 1.87
CA ALA A 163 5.48 18.09 0.98
C ALA A 163 4.92 16.79 1.54
N ILE A 164 5.53 16.23 2.58
CA ILE A 164 5.09 14.95 3.15
C ILE A 164 3.86 15.14 4.04
N ASP A 165 2.70 15.10 3.39
CA ASP A 165 1.41 14.90 4.03
C ASP A 165 0.71 13.65 3.49
N ARG A 166 -0.52 13.43 3.94
CA ARG A 166 -1.33 12.27 3.54
C ARG A 166 -1.61 12.24 2.04
N THR A 167 -1.81 13.40 1.41
CA THR A 167 -2.07 13.48 -0.04
C THR A 167 -0.84 13.05 -0.83
N PHE A 168 0.35 13.52 -0.44
CA PHE A 168 1.59 13.12 -1.08
C PHE A 168 1.85 11.62 -0.91
N VAL A 169 1.74 11.10 0.31
CA VAL A 169 1.96 9.66 0.60
C VAL A 169 0.92 8.79 -0.11
N GLY A 170 -0.34 9.23 -0.19
CA GLY A 170 -1.39 8.56 -0.94
C GLY A 170 -1.10 8.50 -2.44
N CYS A 171 -0.71 9.63 -3.05
CA CYS A 171 -0.34 9.66 -4.47
C CYS A 171 0.90 8.80 -4.77
N ALA A 172 1.92 8.87 -3.90
CA ALA A 172 3.14 8.05 -4.01
C ALA A 172 2.82 6.57 -3.93
N SER A 173 1.98 6.17 -2.96
CA SER A 173 1.56 4.79 -2.78
C SER A 173 0.75 4.29 -3.97
N ALA A 174 -0.19 5.10 -4.48
CA ALA A 174 -0.97 4.77 -5.67
C ALA A 174 -0.07 4.60 -6.90
N LEU A 175 0.90 5.50 -7.12
CA LEU A 175 1.84 5.40 -8.24
C LEU A 175 2.70 4.12 -8.15
N HIS A 176 3.27 3.86 -6.97
CA HIS A 176 4.05 2.65 -6.70
C HIS A 176 3.23 1.39 -6.99
N ARG A 177 2.00 1.31 -6.48
CA ARG A 177 1.14 0.15 -6.67
C ARG A 177 0.67 0.01 -8.11
N CYS A 178 0.39 1.10 -8.83
CA CYS A 178 0.13 1.06 -10.27
C CYS A 178 1.28 0.38 -11.03
N ASP A 179 2.54 0.70 -10.72
CA ASP A 179 3.71 0.05 -11.33
C ASP A 179 3.80 -1.44 -10.99
N VAL A 180 3.63 -1.81 -9.71
CA VAL A 180 3.65 -3.21 -9.26
C VAL A 180 2.57 -4.04 -9.95
N LEU A 181 1.35 -3.50 -10.02
CA LEU A 181 0.21 -4.16 -10.65
C LEU A 181 0.36 -4.29 -12.15
N LEU A 182 0.84 -3.24 -12.83
CA LEU A 182 1.13 -3.31 -14.26
C LEU A 182 2.14 -4.41 -14.57
N GLU A 183 3.23 -4.48 -13.80
CA GLU A 183 4.25 -5.51 -13.99
C GLU A 183 3.72 -6.92 -13.76
N HIS A 184 2.87 -7.10 -12.74
CA HIS A 184 2.20 -8.37 -12.48
C HIS A 184 1.24 -8.74 -13.61
N TYR A 185 0.36 -7.82 -14.02
CA TYR A 185 -0.68 -8.05 -15.02
C TYR A 185 -0.12 -8.31 -16.42
N ARG A 186 1.01 -7.70 -16.78
CA ARG A 186 1.72 -7.98 -18.04
C ARG A 186 2.13 -9.44 -18.20
N LYS A 187 2.45 -10.11 -17.09
CA LYS A 187 2.81 -11.55 -17.07
C LYS A 187 1.57 -12.41 -16.92
N ARG A 188 0.69 -12.00 -16.00
CA ARG A 188 -0.48 -12.78 -15.61
C ARG A 188 -1.54 -12.89 -16.70
N LEU A 189 -1.74 -11.85 -17.51
CA LEU A 189 -2.75 -11.87 -18.56
C LEU A 189 -2.41 -12.91 -19.66
N PRO A 190 -1.18 -12.96 -20.21
CA PRO A 190 -0.75 -14.07 -21.07
C PRO A 190 -0.96 -15.46 -20.44
N GLU A 191 -0.49 -15.68 -19.21
CA GLU A 191 -0.60 -16.98 -18.53
C GLU A 191 -2.05 -17.48 -18.43
N ILE A 192 -2.99 -16.61 -18.08
CA ILE A 192 -4.40 -16.99 -17.93
C ILE A 192 -5.08 -17.22 -19.29
N CYS A 193 -4.67 -16.47 -20.33
CA CYS A 193 -5.25 -16.55 -21.66
C CYS A 193 -4.72 -17.73 -22.48
N GLU A 194 -3.49 -18.19 -22.24
CA GLU A 194 -2.82 -19.22 -23.04
C GLU A 194 -3.62 -20.52 -23.22
N PRO A 195 -4.31 -21.08 -22.19
CA PRO A 195 -5.15 -22.25 -22.39
C PRO A 195 -6.30 -22.04 -23.38
N PHE A 196 -6.76 -20.80 -23.56
CA PHE A 196 -7.89 -20.44 -24.41
C PHE A 196 -7.47 -19.92 -25.79
N LEU A 197 -6.36 -19.19 -25.87
CA LEU A 197 -5.83 -18.59 -27.08
C LEU A 197 -4.32 -18.88 -27.19
N PRO A 198 -3.95 -20.14 -27.47
CA PRO A 198 -2.55 -20.54 -27.45
C PRO A 198 -1.74 -19.80 -28.51
N GLY A 199 -0.55 -19.32 -28.13
CA GLY A 199 0.36 -18.61 -29.03
C GLY A 199 -0.09 -17.19 -29.43
N ILE A 200 -1.15 -16.65 -28.80
CA ILE A 200 -1.67 -15.32 -29.17
C ILE A 200 -0.75 -14.19 -28.76
N ARG A 201 0.08 -14.39 -27.72
CA ARG A 201 1.03 -13.39 -27.23
C ARG A 201 2.16 -13.14 -28.23
N GLU A 202 2.56 -14.16 -28.97
CA GLU A 202 3.59 -14.10 -30.02
C GLU A 202 3.06 -13.41 -31.27
N ILE A 203 1.75 -13.42 -31.49
CA ILE A 203 1.08 -12.79 -32.62
C ILE A 203 0.86 -11.30 -32.37
N VAL A 204 0.46 -10.91 -31.15
CA VAL A 204 0.09 -9.53 -30.82
C VAL A 204 1.19 -8.84 -30.03
N ASN A 205 1.88 -7.91 -30.68
CA ASN A 205 2.93 -7.10 -30.04
C ASN A 205 2.35 -5.96 -29.18
N GLY A 206 2.96 -5.74 -28.02
CA GLY A 206 2.57 -4.70 -27.06
C GLY A 206 1.46 -5.11 -26.10
N ASP A 207 1.54 -4.64 -24.86
CA ASP A 207 0.63 -5.07 -23.80
C ASP A 207 -0.80 -4.52 -23.96
N ILE A 208 -0.93 -3.29 -24.46
CA ILE A 208 -2.24 -2.64 -24.68
C ILE A 208 -3.00 -3.32 -25.82
N PRO A 209 -2.43 -3.47 -27.05
CA PRO A 209 -3.11 -4.20 -28.13
C PRO A 209 -3.43 -5.63 -27.74
N TYR A 210 -2.51 -6.31 -27.04
CA TYR A 210 -2.74 -7.66 -26.53
C TYR A 210 -3.96 -7.71 -25.60
N ALA A 211 -4.04 -6.79 -24.63
CA ALA A 211 -5.17 -6.71 -23.70
C ALA A 211 -6.50 -6.42 -24.41
N GLU A 212 -6.52 -5.58 -25.44
CA GLU A 212 -7.71 -5.27 -26.23
C GLU A 212 -8.21 -6.50 -27.01
N VAL A 213 -7.30 -7.20 -27.68
CA VAL A 213 -7.60 -8.41 -28.44
C VAL A 213 -8.18 -9.49 -27.54
N VAL A 214 -7.50 -9.86 -26.44
CA VAL A 214 -7.97 -10.94 -25.58
C VAL A 214 -9.26 -10.58 -24.86
N ALA A 215 -9.46 -9.32 -24.47
CA ALA A 215 -10.71 -8.86 -23.87
C ALA A 215 -11.88 -8.93 -24.86
N LYS A 216 -11.66 -8.58 -26.13
CA LYS A 216 -12.72 -8.68 -27.14
C LYS A 216 -13.09 -10.14 -27.42
N ILE A 217 -12.10 -11.03 -27.51
CA ILE A 217 -12.33 -12.44 -27.87
C ILE A 217 -12.93 -13.22 -26.69
N LEU A 218 -12.36 -13.09 -25.49
CA LEU A 218 -12.72 -13.91 -24.33
C LEU A 218 -13.82 -13.28 -23.47
N THR A 219 -14.04 -11.97 -23.57
CA THR A 219 -15.06 -11.24 -22.79
C THR A 219 -15.92 -10.31 -23.65
N PRO A 220 -16.49 -10.79 -24.78
CA PRO A 220 -17.15 -9.93 -25.77
C PRO A 220 -18.36 -9.16 -25.22
N ASP A 221 -19.07 -9.72 -24.23
CA ASP A 221 -20.20 -9.10 -23.54
C ASP A 221 -19.82 -7.84 -22.73
N ARG A 222 -18.53 -7.69 -22.37
CA ARG A 222 -18.02 -6.59 -21.54
C ARG A 222 -17.30 -5.51 -22.35
N VAL A 223 -17.11 -5.73 -23.65
CA VAL A 223 -16.35 -4.84 -24.54
C VAL A 223 -17.24 -4.40 -25.71
N GLN A 224 -18.06 -3.39 -25.45
CA GLN A 224 -18.88 -2.71 -26.46
C GLN A 224 -18.02 -1.65 -27.19
N ASP A 225 -18.25 -1.49 -28.49
CA ASP A 225 -17.73 -0.38 -29.30
C ASP A 225 -16.20 -0.15 -29.38
N CYS A 226 -15.41 -1.19 -29.12
CA CYS A 226 -13.96 -1.18 -29.35
C CYS A 226 -13.60 -2.06 -30.55
N ASN A 227 -12.84 -1.50 -31.49
CA ASN A 227 -12.15 -2.25 -32.54
C ASN A 227 -10.76 -2.68 -32.02
N PRO A 228 -10.59 -3.91 -31.50
CA PRO A 228 -9.31 -4.33 -30.93
C PRO A 228 -8.22 -4.55 -31.99
N PHE A 229 -8.55 -4.39 -33.27
CA PHE A 229 -7.67 -4.58 -34.40
C PHE A 229 -7.16 -3.26 -34.97
N GLU A 230 -7.55 -2.12 -34.38
CA GLU A 230 -7.06 -0.81 -34.79
C GLU A 230 -5.53 -0.75 -34.68
N GLY A 231 -4.87 -0.33 -35.76
CA GLY A 231 -3.40 -0.27 -35.83
C GLY A 231 -2.70 -1.61 -36.05
N LEU A 232 -3.41 -2.74 -36.15
CA LEU A 232 -2.83 -4.04 -36.52
C LEU A 232 -2.85 -4.24 -38.04
N SER A 233 -1.89 -5.00 -38.58
CA SER A 233 -1.87 -5.35 -39.99
C SER A 233 -2.86 -6.47 -40.32
N ASP A 234 -3.32 -6.54 -41.57
CA ASP A 234 -4.28 -7.57 -42.01
C ASP A 234 -3.77 -9.00 -41.79
N ASP A 235 -2.46 -9.24 -41.96
CA ASP A 235 -1.82 -10.54 -41.67
C ASP A 235 -1.94 -10.93 -40.19
N VAL A 236 -1.68 -9.98 -39.29
CA VAL A 236 -1.81 -10.19 -37.84
C VAL A 236 -3.28 -10.43 -37.48
N VAL A 237 -4.21 -9.63 -38.01
CA VAL A 237 -5.65 -9.80 -37.77
C VAL A 237 -6.15 -11.17 -38.25
N LYS A 238 -5.66 -11.65 -39.40
CA LYS A 238 -5.98 -12.98 -39.91
C LYS A 238 -5.51 -14.08 -38.94
N LYS A 239 -4.25 -14.02 -38.50
CA LYS A 239 -3.68 -14.98 -37.53
C LYS A 239 -4.47 -15.00 -36.21
N ILE A 240 -4.86 -13.83 -35.70
CA ILE A 240 -5.69 -13.72 -34.49
C ILE A 240 -7.04 -14.41 -34.69
N LYS A 241 -7.71 -14.15 -35.81
CA LYS A 241 -9.01 -14.76 -36.14
C LYS A 241 -8.91 -16.28 -36.29
N ASP A 242 -7.84 -16.78 -36.90
CA ASP A 242 -7.58 -18.21 -37.05
C ASP A 242 -7.40 -18.89 -35.68
N VAL A 243 -6.62 -18.29 -34.77
CA VAL A 243 -6.48 -18.79 -33.39
C VAL A 243 -7.82 -18.79 -32.65
N ALA A 244 -8.60 -17.71 -32.75
CA ALA A 244 -9.90 -17.60 -32.10
C ALA A 244 -10.89 -18.65 -32.62
N ALA A 245 -10.97 -18.83 -33.95
CA ALA A 245 -11.86 -19.81 -34.57
C ALA A 245 -11.51 -21.24 -34.16
N ASN A 246 -10.22 -21.60 -34.16
CA ASN A 246 -9.75 -22.93 -33.77
C ASN A 246 -10.00 -23.27 -32.29
N ASN A 247 -10.20 -22.25 -31.45
CA ASN A 247 -10.38 -22.42 -30.00
C ASN A 247 -11.78 -22.04 -29.50
N ALA A 248 -12.73 -21.72 -30.38
CA ALA A 248 -14.07 -21.23 -30.01
C ALA A 248 -14.88 -22.20 -29.10
N GLY A 249 -14.54 -23.49 -29.10
CA GLY A 249 -15.17 -24.49 -28.23
C GLY A 249 -14.67 -24.48 -26.77
N LYS A 250 -13.59 -23.75 -26.44
CA LYS A 250 -13.03 -23.70 -25.10
C LYS A 250 -13.84 -22.74 -24.22
N LYS A 251 -14.51 -23.28 -23.20
CA LYS A 251 -15.34 -22.48 -22.27
C LYS A 251 -14.47 -21.80 -21.20
N VAL A 252 -14.59 -20.48 -21.11
CA VAL A 252 -14.08 -19.69 -19.96
C VAL A 252 -15.15 -19.69 -18.88
N ASP A 253 -14.80 -20.14 -17.67
CA ASP A 253 -15.72 -20.07 -16.54
C ASP A 253 -15.96 -18.61 -16.09
N ARG A 254 -17.02 -18.38 -15.30
CA ARG A 254 -17.44 -17.04 -14.90
C ARG A 254 -16.39 -16.31 -14.04
N ALA A 255 -15.60 -17.02 -13.24
CA ALA A 255 -14.60 -16.41 -12.40
C ALA A 255 -13.39 -15.95 -13.23
N LYS A 256 -12.90 -16.80 -14.12
CA LYS A 256 -11.84 -16.47 -15.08
C LYS A 256 -12.25 -15.36 -16.04
N HIS A 257 -13.49 -15.37 -16.51
CA HIS A 257 -14.02 -14.31 -17.37
C HIS A 257 -13.91 -12.93 -16.70
N ARG A 258 -14.36 -12.80 -15.44
CA ARG A 258 -14.22 -11.55 -14.67
C ARG A 258 -12.76 -11.17 -14.46
N LEU A 259 -11.91 -12.14 -14.16
CA LEU A 259 -10.48 -11.92 -13.92
C LEU A 259 -9.77 -11.41 -15.19
N ILE A 260 -9.95 -12.08 -16.33
CA ILE A 260 -9.38 -11.68 -17.63
C ILE A 260 -9.83 -10.26 -17.99
N TYR A 261 -11.13 -9.98 -17.89
CA TYR A 261 -11.66 -8.64 -18.18
C TYR A 261 -11.05 -7.57 -17.26
N GLY A 262 -10.98 -7.85 -15.95
CA GLY A 262 -10.42 -6.92 -14.96
C GLY A 262 -8.97 -6.58 -15.24
N ILE A 263 -8.13 -7.61 -15.41
CA ILE A 263 -6.71 -7.44 -15.72
C ILE A 263 -6.52 -6.72 -17.06
N ALA A 264 -7.24 -7.11 -18.11
CA ALA A 264 -7.13 -6.48 -19.42
C ALA A 264 -7.62 -5.01 -19.41
N ARG A 265 -8.66 -4.69 -18.63
CA ARG A 265 -9.09 -3.30 -18.39
C ARG A 265 -7.98 -2.50 -17.71
N ASP A 266 -7.34 -3.07 -16.70
CA ASP A 266 -6.33 -2.37 -15.90
C ASP A 266 -5.04 -2.14 -16.70
N VAL A 267 -4.57 -3.11 -17.48
CA VAL A 267 -3.43 -2.96 -18.41
C VAL A 267 -3.65 -1.78 -19.37
N ARG A 268 -4.89 -1.54 -19.80
CA ARG A 268 -5.24 -0.41 -20.70
C ARG A 268 -5.33 0.93 -19.97
N LYS A 269 -5.88 0.96 -18.76
CA LYS A 269 -6.16 2.22 -18.04
C LYS A 269 -5.00 2.71 -17.18
N PHE A 270 -4.25 1.80 -16.56
CA PHE A 270 -3.20 2.14 -15.59
C PHE A 270 -2.05 2.97 -16.18
N PRO A 271 -1.63 2.82 -17.45
CA PRO A 271 -0.61 3.71 -18.02
C PRO A 271 -1.02 5.19 -17.98
N GLY A 272 -2.31 5.50 -18.26
CA GLY A 272 -2.85 6.85 -18.12
C GLY A 272 -2.87 7.32 -16.67
N TYR A 273 -3.39 6.49 -15.75
CA TYR A 273 -3.40 6.81 -14.33
C TYR A 273 -2.00 7.04 -13.75
N ARG A 274 -1.03 6.22 -14.16
CA ARG A 274 0.38 6.35 -13.77
C ARG A 274 0.95 7.70 -14.18
N THR A 275 0.69 8.13 -15.42
CA THR A 275 1.11 9.45 -15.92
C THR A 275 0.50 10.58 -15.11
N ASP A 276 -0.81 10.52 -14.85
CA ASP A 276 -1.52 11.51 -14.04
C ASP A 276 -0.97 11.60 -12.60
N LEU A 277 -0.72 10.45 -11.96
CA LEU A 277 -0.20 10.37 -10.60
C LEU A 277 1.23 10.93 -10.51
N LEU A 278 2.08 10.61 -11.49
CA LEU A 278 3.44 11.14 -11.55
C LEU A 278 3.43 12.66 -11.72
N GLN A 279 2.61 13.18 -12.63
CA GLN A 279 2.47 14.63 -12.83
C GLN A 279 1.96 15.32 -11.56
N THR A 280 1.03 14.69 -10.87
CA THR A 280 0.50 15.18 -9.59
C THR A 280 1.58 15.24 -8.51
N LEU A 281 2.38 14.19 -8.36
CA LEU A 281 3.48 14.16 -7.38
C LEU A 281 4.53 15.23 -7.66
N LYS A 282 4.92 15.42 -8.92
CA LYS A 282 5.82 16.50 -9.33
C LYS A 282 5.24 17.87 -8.96
N SER A 283 3.95 18.10 -9.26
CA SER A 283 3.28 19.35 -8.88
C SER A 283 3.21 19.57 -7.37
N LEU A 284 2.97 18.53 -6.58
CA LEU A 284 2.95 18.62 -5.11
C LEU A 284 4.33 18.96 -4.54
N ALA A 285 5.38 18.35 -5.08
CA ALA A 285 6.76 18.66 -4.71
C ALA A 285 7.12 20.11 -5.08
N ASP A 286 6.79 20.56 -6.29
CA ASP A 286 7.11 21.91 -6.79
C ASP A 286 6.34 23.03 -6.07
N LYS A 287 5.05 22.83 -5.78
CA LYS A 287 4.23 23.85 -5.09
C LYS A 287 4.71 24.10 -3.66
N ARG A 288 5.27 23.07 -3.03
CA ARG A 288 5.66 23.10 -1.61
C ARG A 288 7.14 23.41 -1.41
N SER A 289 7.94 23.40 -2.47
CA SER A 289 9.31 23.95 -2.48
C SER A 289 9.37 25.50 -2.53
N GLY A 290 8.23 26.19 -2.56
CA GLY A 290 8.15 27.65 -2.39
C GLY A 290 7.51 28.45 -3.54
N ARG A 291 6.89 27.80 -4.54
CA ARG A 291 6.21 28.51 -5.65
C ARG A 291 4.72 28.18 -5.68
N GLN A 292 3.91 29.15 -5.20
CA GLN A 292 2.44 29.20 -5.21
C GLN A 292 1.69 28.44 -4.11
N LYS A 293 1.37 29.16 -3.02
CA LYS A 293 0.24 28.87 -2.13
C LYS A 293 -1.08 29.32 -2.79
N ARG A 294 -1.72 28.49 -3.62
CA ARG A 294 -3.15 28.69 -3.99
C ARG A 294 -3.94 27.38 -4.09
N SER A 295 -5.14 27.45 -3.46
CA SER A 295 -6.34 26.59 -3.46
C SER A 295 -6.15 25.06 -3.42
N GLN A 296 -6.28 24.50 -2.21
CA GLN A 296 -6.22 23.05 -1.94
C GLN A 296 -7.50 22.28 -2.32
N THR A 297 -8.64 22.93 -2.59
CA THR A 297 -9.95 22.26 -2.57
C THR A 297 -10.33 21.51 -3.86
N GLU A 298 -9.92 21.98 -5.04
CA GLU A 298 -10.33 21.38 -6.33
C GLU A 298 -9.46 20.17 -6.72
N ILE A 299 -8.19 20.19 -6.33
CA ILE A 299 -7.24 19.10 -6.56
C ILE A 299 -7.61 17.87 -5.71
N LEU A 300 -8.01 18.09 -4.45
CA LEU A 300 -8.40 17.02 -3.53
C LEU A 300 -9.64 16.23 -4.00
N ASN A 301 -10.64 16.90 -4.59
CA ASN A 301 -11.88 16.25 -5.02
C ASN A 301 -11.69 15.38 -6.28
N GLY A 302 -10.83 15.80 -7.22
CA GLY A 302 -10.45 14.96 -8.36
C GLY A 302 -9.50 13.81 -8.00
N GLN A 303 -8.76 13.94 -6.90
CA GLN A 303 -7.82 12.95 -6.38
C GLN A 303 -8.51 11.84 -5.58
N ALA A 304 -9.53 12.15 -4.80
CA ALA A 304 -10.29 11.17 -4.01
C ALA A 304 -10.90 10.07 -4.90
N ALA A 305 -11.57 10.45 -6.01
CA ALA A 305 -12.18 9.48 -6.93
C ALA A 305 -11.16 8.58 -7.66
N LYS A 306 -9.96 9.10 -7.96
CA LYS A 306 -8.87 8.32 -8.56
C LYS A 306 -8.20 7.40 -7.54
N MET A 307 -8.04 7.87 -6.30
CA MET A 307 -7.55 7.06 -5.18
C MET A 307 -8.50 5.92 -4.86
N ASP A 308 -9.82 6.14 -4.81
CA ASP A 308 -10.82 5.10 -4.51
C ASP A 308 -10.79 3.94 -5.52
N THR A 309 -10.58 4.23 -6.81
CA THR A 309 -10.47 3.20 -7.84
C THR A 309 -9.22 2.33 -7.65
N VAL A 310 -8.10 2.93 -7.25
CA VAL A 310 -6.86 2.20 -6.95
C VAL A 310 -6.98 1.49 -5.59
N LEU A 311 -7.64 2.08 -4.59
CA LEU A 311 -7.89 1.50 -3.27
C LEU A 311 -8.73 0.22 -3.34
N VAL A 312 -9.79 0.23 -4.15
CA VAL A 312 -10.61 -0.96 -4.39
C VAL A 312 -9.81 -2.07 -5.08
N LEU A 313 -8.86 -1.72 -5.95
CA LEU A 313 -7.96 -2.68 -6.61
C LEU A 313 -6.84 -3.17 -5.67
N MET A 314 -6.40 -2.33 -4.73
CA MET A 314 -5.44 -2.70 -3.69
C MET A 314 -5.96 -3.84 -2.79
N LEU A 315 -7.26 -3.83 -2.47
CA LEU A 315 -7.89 -4.90 -1.69
C LEU A 315 -8.02 -6.22 -2.46
N MET A 316 -8.06 -6.19 -3.80
CA MET A 316 -8.27 -7.39 -4.63
C MET A 316 -6.98 -8.15 -5.00
N VAL A 317 -5.81 -7.54 -4.87
CA VAL A 317 -4.54 -8.16 -5.29
C VAL A 317 -3.86 -8.92 -4.15
N TYR A 318 -4.22 -8.60 -2.89
CA TYR A 318 -3.68 -9.24 -1.69
C TYR A 318 -4.71 -10.09 -0.92
N ALA A 319 -5.91 -10.28 -1.49
CA ALA A 319 -6.93 -11.25 -1.04
C ALA A 319 -6.95 -12.46 -1.99
#